data_AF-A0A2H0U8X7-F1
#
_entry.id   AF-A0A2H0U8X7-F1
#
_cell.length_a   1.000
_cell.length_b   1.000
_cell.length_c   1.000
_cell.angle_alpha   90.00
_cell.angle_beta   90.00
_cell.angle_gamma   90.00
#
_symmetry.space_group_name_H-M   'P 1'
#
loop_
_entity.id
_entity.type
_entity.pdbx_description
1 polymer ?
#
loop_
_entity_poly.entity_id
_entity_poly.type
_entity_poly.pdbx_seq_one_letter_code
_entity_poly.pdbx_strand_id
1 'polypeptide(L)'
;LLEEAALQSDQDELADEREQVSLMTVHASKGLEFDTVFVTGLEQGLFPSLRESDDRDPEEERRLFYVALTRAKSHLFLTYAAGRMKYGEREYTSPSEFLDDIDQRLVVPYTGAAEEDTIL
;
A
#
# COMPACT_ATOMS: atom_id res chain seq x y z
N LEU A 1 19.45 12.03 29.36
CA LEU A 1 18.34 11.29 30.01
C LEU A 1 16.95 11.79 29.60
N LEU A 2 16.70 13.09 29.38
CA LEU A 2 15.42 13.57 28.80
C LEU A 2 15.45 13.80 27.28
N GLU A 3 16.63 13.92 26.67
CA GLU A 3 16.78 14.12 25.21
C GLU A 3 16.61 12.81 24.40
N GLU A 4 16.95 11.64 24.97
CA GLU A 4 16.81 10.35 24.27
C GLU A 4 15.35 9.90 24.14
N ALA A 5 14.48 10.22 25.11
CA ALA A 5 13.07 9.84 25.08
C ALA A 5 12.22 10.67 24.10
N ALA A 6 12.73 11.82 23.64
CA ALA A 6 12.05 12.67 22.66
C ALA A 6 12.33 12.23 21.21
N LEU A 7 13.29 11.32 21.02
CA LEU A 7 13.77 10.86 19.71
C LEU A 7 13.38 9.41 19.42
N GLN A 8 12.44 8.84 20.15
CA GLN A 8 11.78 7.60 19.74
C GLN A 8 10.59 7.97 18.85
N SER A 9 10.69 7.61 17.58
CA SER A 9 9.58 7.73 16.64
C SER A 9 8.74 6.46 16.65
N ASP A 10 7.47 6.54 16.26
CA ASP A 10 6.62 5.35 16.02
C ASP A 10 7.28 4.34 15.05
N GLN A 11 8.24 4.80 14.23
CA GLN A 11 9.03 3.95 13.32
C GLN A 11 10.06 3.08 14.07
N ASP A 12 10.60 3.56 15.18
CA ASP A 12 11.55 2.81 16.01
C ASP A 12 10.82 1.70 16.80
N GLU A 13 9.55 1.91 17.19
CA GLU A 13 8.71 0.86 17.80
C GLU A 13 8.30 -0.24 16.81
N LEU A 14 8.23 0.08 15.50
CA LEU A 14 8.00 -0.92 14.45
C LEU A 14 9.24 -1.81 14.20
N ALA A 15 10.42 -1.37 14.62
CA ALA A 15 11.67 -2.14 14.55
C ALA A 15 11.84 -3.10 15.73
N ASP A 16 11.05 -2.97 16.80
CA ASP A 16 11.02 -3.94 17.89
C ASP A 16 10.42 -5.27 17.39
N GLU A 17 11.15 -6.36 17.63
CA GLU A 17 10.88 -7.75 17.21
C GLU A 17 9.57 -8.33 17.78
N ARG A 18 8.43 -7.77 17.39
CA ARG A 18 7.12 -8.37 17.62
C ARG A 18 6.66 -9.00 16.32
N GLU A 19 6.32 -10.29 16.35
CA GLU A 19 5.68 -10.99 15.24
C GLU A 19 4.27 -10.39 15.00
N GLN A 20 4.21 -9.26 14.28
CA GLN A 20 2.98 -8.52 14.04
C GLN A 20 2.92 -8.00 12.61
N VAL A 21 1.69 -7.78 12.13
CA VAL A 21 1.46 -7.13 10.83
C VAL A 21 1.44 -5.63 11.03
N SER A 22 2.31 -4.92 10.31
CA SER A 22 2.39 -3.46 10.32
C SER A 22 1.43 -2.87 9.29
N LEU A 23 0.37 -2.20 9.75
CA LEU A 23 -0.55 -1.46 8.90
C LEU A 23 -0.21 0.04 8.94
N MET A 24 0.03 0.64 7.79
CA MET A 24 0.40 2.05 7.68
C MET A 24 -0.02 2.65 6.34
N THR A 25 0.05 3.97 6.25
CA THR A 25 -0.11 4.67 4.96
C THR A 25 1.17 4.56 4.13
N VAL A 26 1.06 4.72 2.80
CA VAL A 26 2.24 4.74 1.91
C VAL A 26 3.24 5.83 2.34
N HIS A 27 2.75 6.99 2.78
CA HIS A 27 3.61 8.07 3.29
C HIS A 27 4.43 7.64 4.52
N ALA A 28 3.79 6.97 5.48
CA ALA A 28 4.44 6.49 6.70
C ALA A 28 5.47 5.37 6.43
N SER A 29 5.32 4.64 5.31
CA SER A 29 6.26 3.58 4.92
C SER A 29 7.60 4.10 4.37
N LYS A 30 7.72 5.41 4.10
CA LYS A 30 8.93 5.98 3.49
C LYS A 30 10.15 5.76 4.38
N GLY A 31 11.17 5.12 3.83
CA GLY A 31 12.41 4.78 4.55
C GLY A 31 12.39 3.41 5.23
N LEU A 32 11.23 2.75 5.29
CA LEU A 32 11.07 1.38 5.79
C LEU A 32 11.09 0.38 4.64
N GLU A 33 11.45 -0.86 4.92
CA GLU A 33 11.40 -1.98 3.96
C GLU A 33 10.98 -3.26 4.67
N PHE A 34 10.21 -4.10 3.98
CA PHE A 34 9.66 -5.34 4.49
C PHE A 34 9.86 -6.48 3.50
N ASP A 35 9.98 -7.72 3.98
CA ASP A 35 10.13 -8.89 3.10
C ASP A 35 8.91 -9.09 2.20
N THR A 36 7.71 -8.84 2.75
CA THR A 36 6.44 -8.94 2.05
C THR A 36 5.61 -7.67 2.28
N VAL A 37 5.08 -7.08 1.20
CA VAL A 37 4.22 -5.88 1.25
C VAL A 37 2.92 -6.12 0.50
N PHE A 38 1.81 -5.70 1.11
CA PHE A 38 0.50 -5.63 0.47
C PHE A 38 0.13 -4.16 0.24
N VAL A 39 0.01 -3.76 -1.03
CA VAL A 39 -0.53 -2.46 -1.42
C VAL A 39 -2.00 -2.65 -1.74
N THR A 40 -2.87 -2.05 -0.94
CA THR A 40 -4.32 -2.22 -1.04
C THR A 40 -5.00 -0.95 -1.52
N GLY A 41 -6.15 -1.10 -2.18
CA GLY A 41 -6.97 0.03 -2.61
C GLY A 41 -6.38 0.78 -3.80
N LEU A 42 -5.73 0.05 -4.72
CA LEU A 42 -5.30 0.57 -6.02
C LEU A 42 -6.51 0.75 -6.93
N GLU A 43 -7.33 1.73 -6.59
CA GLU A 43 -8.61 2.05 -7.21
C GLU A 43 -8.61 3.51 -7.67
N GLN A 44 -9.18 3.78 -8.85
CA GLN A 44 -9.33 5.16 -9.31
C GLN A 44 -10.14 5.98 -8.31
N GLY A 45 -9.60 7.16 -7.94
CA GLY A 45 -10.21 8.02 -6.92
C GLY A 45 -9.82 7.71 -5.48
N LEU A 46 -9.16 6.57 -5.23
CA LEU A 46 -8.57 6.25 -3.94
C LEU A 46 -7.04 6.35 -4.00
N PHE A 47 -6.42 5.71 -4.98
CA PHE A 47 -4.98 5.81 -5.25
C PHE A 47 -4.71 5.60 -6.75
N PRO A 48 -4.57 6.68 -7.54
CA PRO A 48 -4.41 8.09 -7.13
C PRO A 48 -5.65 8.68 -6.45
N SER A 49 -5.42 9.50 -5.42
CA SER A 49 -6.48 10.18 -4.68
C SER A 49 -7.07 11.34 -5.50
N LEU A 50 -8.37 11.30 -5.80
CA LEU A 50 -9.09 12.37 -6.53
C LEU A 50 -9.68 13.45 -5.60
N ARG A 51 -9.07 13.72 -4.43
CA ARG A 51 -9.61 14.75 -3.53
C ARG A 51 -9.64 16.10 -4.25
N GLU A 52 -10.84 16.66 -4.43
CA GLU A 52 -11.11 17.88 -5.21
C GLU A 52 -10.37 19.14 -4.73
N SER A 53 -9.81 19.12 -3.52
CA SER A 53 -9.02 20.19 -2.93
C SER A 53 -7.51 20.03 -3.11
N ASP A 54 -7.05 18.93 -3.69
CA ASP A 54 -5.64 18.70 -3.93
C ASP A 54 -5.26 19.25 -5.31
N ASP A 55 -4.60 20.40 -5.34
CA ASP A 55 -3.66 20.77 -6.41
C ASP A 55 -2.43 19.82 -6.42
N ARG A 56 -2.60 18.55 -6.02
CA ARG A 56 -1.51 17.59 -6.03
C ARG A 56 -1.22 17.19 -7.46
N ASP A 57 0.03 17.47 -7.83
CA ASP A 57 0.64 17.05 -9.06
C ASP A 57 0.42 15.54 -9.25
N PRO A 58 -0.22 15.09 -10.36
CA PRO A 58 -0.39 13.66 -10.64
C PRO A 58 0.92 12.87 -10.58
N GLU A 59 2.06 13.51 -10.86
CA GLU A 59 3.37 12.88 -10.71
C GLU A 59 3.73 12.61 -9.25
N GLU A 60 3.20 13.36 -8.27
CA GLU A 60 3.41 13.12 -6.85
C GLU A 60 2.76 11.82 -6.39
N GLU A 61 1.51 11.57 -6.79
CA GLU A 61 0.82 10.30 -6.50
C GLU A 61 1.56 9.13 -7.17
N ARG A 62 2.10 9.34 -8.38
CA ARG A 62 2.93 8.34 -9.07
C ARG A 62 4.25 8.08 -8.35
N ARG A 63 4.89 9.12 -7.80
CA ARG A 63 6.08 8.97 -6.93
C ARG A 63 5.74 8.20 -5.65
N LEU A 64 4.57 8.43 -5.05
CA LEU A 64 4.10 7.65 -3.90
C LEU A 64 3.87 6.18 -4.27
N PHE A 65 3.30 5.91 -5.43
CA PHE A 65 3.15 4.55 -5.92
C PHE A 65 4.52 3.85 -6.04
N TYR A 66 5.51 4.51 -6.65
CA TYR A 66 6.88 4.00 -6.70
C TYR A 66 7.47 3.73 -5.31
N VAL A 67 7.24 4.63 -4.34
CA VAL A 67 7.65 4.38 -2.94
C VAL A 67 7.01 3.09 -2.43
N ALA A 68 5.70 2.88 -2.62
CA ALA A 68 5.01 1.66 -2.21
C ALA A 68 5.63 0.39 -2.83
N LEU A 69 5.91 0.41 -4.14
CA LEU A 69 6.55 -0.72 -4.84
C LEU A 69 7.92 -1.06 -4.25
N THR A 70 8.72 -0.05 -3.93
CA THR A 70 10.09 -0.22 -3.40
C THR A 70 10.15 -0.52 -1.90
N ARG A 71 9.01 -0.62 -1.20
CA ARG A 71 9.01 -1.07 0.20
C ARG A 71 9.18 -2.59 0.32
N ALA A 72 8.87 -3.34 -0.74
CA ALA A 72 8.99 -4.80 -0.77
C ALA A 72 10.41 -5.23 -1.13
N LYS A 73 10.99 -6.14 -0.34
CA LYS A 73 12.27 -6.78 -0.67
C LYS A 73 12.09 -8.04 -1.53
N SER A 74 11.09 -8.85 -1.20
CA SER A 74 10.90 -10.17 -1.84
C SER A 74 9.54 -10.32 -2.50
N HIS A 75 8.46 -10.00 -1.79
CA HIS A 75 7.09 -10.21 -2.29
C HIS A 75 6.28 -8.93 -2.24
N LEU A 76 5.59 -8.64 -3.35
CA LEU A 76 4.72 -7.49 -3.49
C LEU A 76 3.36 -7.93 -4.02
N PHE A 77 2.32 -7.63 -3.26
CA PHE A 77 0.94 -7.92 -3.63
C PHE A 77 0.19 -6.60 -3.87
N LEU A 78 -0.41 -6.47 -5.05
CA LEU A 78 -1.17 -5.29 -5.46
C LEU A 78 -2.65 -5.67 -5.54
N THR A 79 -3.52 -4.93 -4.83
CA THR A 79 -4.94 -5.28 -4.75
C THR A 79 -5.85 -4.07 -4.93
N TYR A 80 -7.01 -4.32 -5.53
CA TYR A 80 -8.10 -3.37 -5.71
C TYR A 80 -9.44 -4.06 -5.46
N ALA A 81 -10.46 -3.32 -5.05
CA ALA A 81 -11.83 -3.83 -4.94
C ALA A 81 -12.65 -3.41 -6.18
N ALA A 82 -13.63 -4.22 -6.58
CA ALA A 82 -14.61 -3.84 -7.61
C ALA A 82 -15.70 -2.89 -7.07
N GLY A 83 -15.80 -2.78 -5.74
CA GLY A 83 -16.66 -1.82 -5.08
C GLY A 83 -16.46 -1.84 -3.57
N ARG A 84 -16.68 -0.69 -2.94
CA ARG A 84 -16.42 -0.45 -1.51
C ARG A 84 -17.50 0.38 -0.85
N MET A 85 -17.57 0.30 0.48
CA MET A 85 -18.34 1.23 1.28
C MET A 85 -17.46 2.44 1.61
N LYS A 86 -17.91 3.64 1.26
CA LYS A 86 -17.22 4.91 1.55
C LYS A 86 -18.27 5.92 2.02
N TYR A 87 -18.01 6.53 3.18
CA TYR A 87 -18.93 7.49 3.81
C TYR A 87 -20.41 7.03 3.92
N GLY A 88 -20.63 5.72 4.08
CA GLY A 88 -21.97 5.13 4.20
C GLY A 88 -22.63 4.75 2.88
N GLU A 89 -22.03 5.07 1.74
CA GLU A 89 -22.52 4.72 0.42
C GLU A 89 -21.65 3.65 -0.23
N ARG A 90 -22.26 2.84 -1.10
CA ARG A 90 -21.53 1.84 -1.87
C ARG A 90 -21.11 2.44 -3.21
N GLU A 91 -19.81 2.54 -3.42
CA GLU A 91 -19.21 3.03 -4.66
C GLU A 91 -18.65 1.85 -5.45
N TYR A 92 -18.90 1.84 -6.76
CA TYR A 92 -18.18 0.97 -7.69
C TYR A 92 -16.88 1.65 -8.07
N THR A 93 -15.79 0.89 -8.09
CA THR A 93 -14.46 1.42 -8.37
C THR A 93 -13.82 0.67 -9.52
N SER A 94 -13.02 1.40 -10.30
CA SER A 94 -12.18 0.84 -11.37
C SER A 94 -10.76 0.65 -10.85
N PRO A 95 -9.99 -0.29 -11.41
CA PRO A 95 -8.57 -0.45 -11.07
C PRO A 95 -7.79 0.85 -11.32
N SER A 96 -6.82 1.15 -10.46
CA SER A 96 -5.92 2.30 -10.60
C SER A 96 -5.19 2.30 -11.93
N GLU A 97 -5.06 3.48 -12.54
CA GLU A 97 -4.24 3.64 -13.75
C GLU A 97 -2.77 3.26 -13.54
N PHE A 98 -2.27 3.32 -12.31
CA PHE A 98 -0.89 2.92 -11.99
C PHE A 98 -0.60 1.44 -12.23
N LEU A 99 -1.64 0.60 -12.28
CA LEU A 99 -1.48 -0.81 -12.64
C LEU A 99 -1.11 -1.00 -14.11
N ASP A 100 -1.51 -0.08 -14.98
CA ASP A 100 -1.21 -0.12 -16.42
C ASP A 100 0.24 0.29 -16.71
N ASP A 101 0.90 1.00 -15.78
CA ASP A 101 2.32 1.36 -15.87
C ASP A 101 3.26 0.17 -15.66
N ILE A 102 2.76 -0.91 -15.04
CA ILE A 102 3.56 -2.09 -14.75
C ILE A 102 3.64 -2.95 -16.00
N ASP A 103 4.85 -3.41 -16.32
CA ASP A 103 5.03 -4.44 -17.34
C ASP A 103 4.24 -5.69 -16.96
N GLN A 104 3.21 -5.99 -17.74
CA GLN A 104 2.28 -7.09 -17.49
C GLN A 104 2.97 -8.46 -17.49
N ARG A 105 4.19 -8.58 -18.03
CA ARG A 105 5.01 -9.80 -17.94
C ARG A 105 5.52 -10.08 -16.52
N LEU A 106 5.55 -9.05 -15.67
CA LEU A 106 5.99 -9.14 -14.28
C LEU A 106 4.82 -9.36 -13.31
N VAL A 107 3.58 -9.26 -13.80
CA VAL A 107 2.37 -9.38 -12.98
C VAL A 107 1.79 -10.77 -13.17
N VAL A 108 1.60 -11.48 -12.06
CA VAL A 108 0.90 -12.77 -12.05
C VAL A 108 -0.48 -12.53 -11.40
N PRO A 109 -1.59 -12.70 -12.14
CA PRO A 109 -2.91 -12.62 -11.56
C PRO A 109 -3.07 -13.69 -10.49
N TYR A 110 -3.45 -13.28 -9.27
CA TYR A 110 -3.84 -14.22 -8.25
C TYR A 110 -5.21 -14.81 -8.60
N THR A 111 -5.19 -15.94 -9.28
CA THR A 111 -6.38 -16.78 -9.44
C THR A 111 -6.46 -17.63 -8.19
N GLY A 112 -7.39 -17.32 -7.30
CA GLY A 112 -7.63 -18.11 -6.09
C GLY A 112 -8.11 -19.51 -6.45
N ALA A 113 -7.21 -20.39 -6.84
CA ALA A 113 -7.35 -21.81 -6.58
C ALA A 113 -7.02 -21.96 -5.10
N ALA A 114 -8.07 -21.90 -4.26
CA ALA A 114 -7.96 -22.35 -2.89
C ALA A 114 -7.61 -23.85 -2.93
N GLU A 115 -6.32 -24.17 -2.84
CA GLU A 115 -5.97 -25.25 -1.93
C GLU A 115 -6.28 -24.69 -0.54
N GLU A 116 -7.48 -25.01 -0.06
CA GLU A 116 -7.83 -24.97 1.36
C GLU A 116 -6.76 -25.79 2.09
N ASP A 117 -5.62 -25.19 2.46
CA ASP A 117 -4.69 -25.66 3.53
C ASP A 117 -3.32 -24.97 3.50
N THR A 118 -3.19 -23.70 3.13
CA THR A 118 -1.95 -22.97 3.44
C THR A 118 -2.23 -21.54 3.82
N ILE A 119 -2.52 -21.34 5.11
CA ILE A 119 -2.25 -20.09 5.81
C ILE A 119 -0.95 -20.32 6.57
N LEU A 120 0.15 -19.77 6.06
CA LEU A 120 1.33 -19.36 6.82
C LEU A 120 1.77 -18.00 6.27
#